data_AF-A0A821RHW3-F1
#
_entry.id   AF-A0A821RHW3-F1
#
_cell.length_a   1.000
_cell.length_b   1.000
_cell.length_c   1.000
_cell.angle_alpha   90.00
_cell.angle_beta   90.00
_cell.angle_gamma   90.00
#
_symmetry.space_group_name_H-M   'P 1'
#
loop_
_entity.id
_entity.type
_entity.pdbx_description
1 polymer ?
#
loop_
_entity_poly.entity_id
_entity_poly.type
_entity_poly.pdbx_seq_one_letter_code
_entity_poly.pdbx_strand_id
1 'polypeptide(L)'
;ALNAMATDETSDDQSKELAKLPIEVILTQIQRIPEKYQSTLRNNGGGYVNHKLFFSMLRKPTATATENQPTGPLFDAIENSFGSFDRFKEMFTSASVNLFGSGWVWLY
;
A
#
# COMPACT_ATOMS: atom_id res chain seq x y z
N ALA A 1 30.14 31.66 -2.55
CA ALA A 1 29.38 31.52 -1.29
C ALA A 1 27.87 31.82 -1.41
N LEU A 2 27.35 32.31 -2.55
CA LEU A 2 25.92 32.65 -2.71
C LEU A 2 25.02 31.52 -3.28
N ASN A 3 25.58 30.44 -3.81
CA ASN A 3 24.80 29.33 -4.41
C ASN A 3 24.33 28.25 -3.41
N ALA A 4 24.66 28.37 -2.12
CA ALA A 4 24.25 27.42 -1.08
C ALA A 4 23.00 27.85 -0.30
N MET A 5 22.53 29.09 -0.48
CA MET A 5 21.35 29.61 0.23
C MET A 5 20.03 29.39 -0.52
N ALA A 6 20.08 29.16 -1.84
CA ALA A 6 18.87 28.94 -2.65
C ALA A 6 18.33 27.49 -2.58
N THR A 7 19.12 26.53 -2.12
CA THR A 7 18.75 25.11 -2.09
C THR A 7 17.99 24.69 -0.83
N ASP A 8 18.07 25.48 0.25
CA ASP A 8 17.46 25.13 1.53
C ASP A 8 15.99 25.59 1.59
N GLU A 9 15.73 26.86 1.26
CA GLU A 9 14.37 27.44 1.24
C GLU A 9 13.44 26.79 0.21
N THR A 10 13.96 26.47 -0.98
CA THR A 10 13.16 25.81 -2.04
C THR A 10 12.82 24.36 -1.70
N SER A 11 13.67 23.66 -0.94
CA SER A 11 13.39 22.29 -0.47
C SER A 11 12.35 22.27 0.65
N ASP A 12 12.37 23.31 1.51
CA ASP A 12 11.43 23.45 2.62
C ASP A 12 10.02 23.80 2.12
N ASP A 13 9.90 24.71 1.14
CA ASP A 13 8.61 25.06 0.54
C ASP A 13 7.99 23.92 -0.26
N GLN A 14 8.79 23.16 -1.01
CA GLN A 14 8.29 21.94 -1.66
C GLN A 14 7.82 20.90 -0.66
N SER A 15 8.52 20.75 0.47
CA SER A 15 8.13 19.83 1.54
C SER A 15 6.82 20.24 2.20
N LYS A 16 6.59 21.54 2.40
CA LYS A 16 5.34 22.08 2.95
C LYS A 16 4.16 21.87 2.00
N GLU A 17 4.34 22.02 0.70
CA GLU A 17 3.27 21.75 -0.26
C GLU A 17 2.94 20.26 -0.35
N LEU A 18 3.97 19.38 -0.32
CA LEU A 18 3.76 17.94 -0.29
C LEU A 18 3.05 17.48 0.99
N ALA A 19 3.32 18.11 2.14
CA ALA A 19 2.70 17.79 3.43
C ALA A 19 1.17 18.03 3.46
N LYS A 20 0.62 18.78 2.50
CA LYS A 20 -0.83 19.01 2.36
C LYS A 20 -1.55 17.91 1.59
N LEU A 21 -0.81 17.01 0.94
CA LEU A 21 -1.38 15.96 0.12
C LEU A 21 -1.80 14.74 0.96
N PRO A 22 -2.71 13.89 0.45
CA PRO A 22 -2.98 12.59 1.06
C PRO A 22 -1.69 11.77 1.18
N ILE A 23 -1.57 11.02 2.27
CA ILE A 23 -0.38 10.20 2.54
C ILE A 23 -0.10 9.20 1.41
N GLU A 24 -1.15 8.67 0.78
CA GLU A 24 -1.05 7.81 -0.40
C GLU A 24 -0.27 8.50 -1.54
N VAL A 25 -0.54 9.78 -1.79
CA VAL A 25 0.16 10.58 -2.83
C VAL A 25 1.59 10.88 -2.39
N ILE A 26 1.80 11.25 -1.13
CA ILE A 26 3.14 11.51 -0.57
C ILE A 26 4.05 10.30 -0.75
N LEU A 27 3.55 9.08 -0.48
CA LEU A 27 4.32 7.84 -0.61
C LEU A 27 4.75 7.55 -2.06
N THR A 28 3.93 7.88 -3.06
CA THR A 28 4.30 7.73 -4.48
C THR A 28 5.41 8.70 -4.92
N GLN A 29 5.60 9.78 -4.16
CA GLN A 29 6.54 10.86 -4.47
C GLN A 29 7.64 10.98 -3.41
N ILE A 30 7.89 9.92 -2.64
CA ILE A 30 8.75 9.98 -1.44
C ILE A 30 10.17 10.47 -1.72
N GLN A 31 10.67 10.28 -2.95
CA GLN A 31 11.99 10.76 -3.38
C GLN A 31 12.09 12.29 -3.46
N ARG A 32 10.96 13.00 -3.52
CA ARG A 32 10.89 14.47 -3.50
C ARG A 32 10.93 15.04 -2.08
N ILE A 33 10.82 14.19 -1.06
CA ILE A 33 10.90 14.59 0.35
C ILE A 33 12.38 14.58 0.78
N PRO A 34 12.83 15.52 1.62
CA PRO A 34 14.18 15.49 2.18
C PRO A 34 14.52 14.12 2.77
N GLU A 35 15.70 13.60 2.42
CA GLU A 35 16.14 12.23 2.72
C GLU A 35 15.95 11.85 4.20
N LYS A 36 16.23 12.80 5.10
CA LYS A 36 16.08 12.65 6.56
C LYS A 36 14.67 12.24 7.02
N TYR A 37 13.62 12.47 6.23
CA TYR A 37 12.24 12.10 6.56
C TYR A 37 11.72 10.88 5.81
N GLN A 38 12.39 10.45 4.73
CA GLN A 38 11.85 9.43 3.83
C GLN A 38 11.62 8.09 4.53
N SER A 39 12.56 7.64 5.36
CA SER A 39 12.42 6.36 6.09
C SER A 39 11.22 6.38 7.04
N THR A 40 11.10 7.43 7.85
CA THR A 40 10.01 7.59 8.81
C THR A 40 8.65 7.64 8.12
N LEU A 41 8.53 8.39 7.02
CA LEU A 41 7.29 8.48 6.24
C LEU A 41 6.96 7.16 5.54
N ARG A 42 7.96 6.46 4.99
CA ARG A 42 7.73 5.15 4.36
C ARG A 42 7.18 4.14 5.36
N ASN A 43 7.79 4.05 6.54
CA ASN A 43 7.43 3.06 7.54
C ASN A 43 6.08 3.37 8.17
N ASN A 44 5.86 4.60 8.64
CA ASN A 44 4.62 4.97 9.33
C ASN A 44 3.48 5.25 8.34
N GLY A 45 3.77 5.96 7.25
CA GLY A 45 2.79 6.24 6.20
C GLY A 45 2.37 4.95 5.47
N GLY A 46 3.33 4.10 5.11
CA GLY A 46 3.05 2.78 4.54
C GLY A 46 2.25 1.92 5.51
N GLY A 47 2.61 1.92 6.80
CA GLY A 47 1.84 1.27 7.85
C GLY A 47 0.39 1.77 7.91
N TYR A 48 0.17 3.09 7.92
CA TYR A 48 -1.16 3.68 7.92
C TYR A 48 -1.99 3.24 6.71
N VAL A 49 -1.42 3.35 5.50
CA VAL A 49 -2.12 2.99 4.25
C VAL A 49 -2.48 1.51 4.24
N ASN A 50 -1.53 0.63 4.59
CA ASN A 50 -1.75 -0.81 4.61
C ASN A 50 -2.85 -1.21 5.61
N HIS A 51 -2.84 -0.64 6.83
CA HIS A 51 -3.86 -0.96 7.83
C HIS A 51 -5.23 -0.38 7.49
N LYS A 52 -5.29 0.85 6.97
CA LYS A 52 -6.53 1.46 6.50
C LYS A 52 -7.18 0.59 5.42
N LEU A 53 -6.40 0.12 4.46
CA LEU A 53 -6.86 -0.79 3.42
C LEU A 53 -7.30 -2.13 4.02
N PHE A 54 -6.46 -2.78 4.84
CA PHE A 54 -6.76 -4.06 5.47
C PHE A 54 -8.09 -4.06 6.19
N PHE A 55 -8.31 -3.10 7.10
CA PHE A 55 -9.56 -3.04 7.87
C PHE A 55 -10.78 -2.71 7.00
N SER A 56 -10.61 -1.93 5.92
CA SER A 56 -11.69 -1.66 4.98
C SER A 56 -12.13 -2.88 4.17
N MET A 57 -11.23 -3.87 3.99
CA MET A 57 -11.50 -5.11 3.27
C MET A 57 -12.06 -6.22 4.17
N LEU A 58 -11.96 -6.08 5.50
CA LEU A 58 -12.50 -7.08 6.41
C LEU A 58 -14.02 -7.07 6.39
N ARG A 59 -14.59 -8.26 6.22
CA ARG A 59 -16.04 -8.45 6.23
C ARG A 59 -16.60 -8.24 7.63
N LYS A 60 -17.85 -7.76 7.70
CA LYS A 60 -18.57 -7.65 8.98
C LYS A 60 -18.72 -9.03 9.63
N PRO A 61 -18.61 -9.14 10.97
CA PRO A 61 -18.72 -10.42 11.68
C PRO A 61 -20.03 -11.19 11.43
N THR A 62 -21.09 -10.48 11.04
CA THR A 62 -22.43 -11.04 10.82
C THR A 62 -22.64 -11.65 9.44
N ALA A 63 -21.67 -11.56 8.54
CA ALA A 63 -21.81 -12.13 7.21
C ALA A 63 -21.64 -13.68 7.28
N THR A 64 -22.48 -14.41 6.56
CA THR A 64 -22.49 -15.88 6.54
C THR A 64 -21.34 -16.43 5.71
N ALA A 65 -20.79 -17.59 6.07
CA ALA A 65 -19.63 -18.18 5.37
C ALA A 65 -19.90 -18.61 3.91
N THR A 66 -21.17 -18.55 3.47
CA THR A 66 -21.64 -19.01 2.17
C THR A 66 -21.28 -18.11 0.98
N GLU A 67 -20.64 -16.95 1.22
CA GLU A 67 -20.33 -15.94 0.19
C GLU A 67 -18.87 -15.44 0.28
N ASN A 68 -17.91 -16.37 0.32
CA ASN A 68 -16.48 -16.02 0.41
C ASN A 68 -15.76 -15.99 -0.95
N GLN A 69 -16.49 -16.15 -2.05
CA GLN A 69 -15.98 -16.09 -3.41
C GLN A 69 -16.34 -14.73 -4.02
N PRO A 70 -15.40 -14.03 -4.70
CA PRO A 70 -15.72 -12.83 -5.43
C PRO A 70 -16.72 -13.13 -6.55
N THR A 71 -17.38 -12.09 -7.04
CA THR A 71 -18.32 -12.21 -8.16
C THR A 71 -18.01 -11.16 -9.22
N GLY A 72 -18.58 -11.34 -10.42
CA GLY A 72 -18.44 -10.40 -11.52
C GLY A 72 -16.99 -10.27 -12.03
N PRO A 73 -16.59 -9.09 -12.52
CA PRO A 73 -15.31 -8.92 -13.23
C PRO A 73 -14.07 -9.34 -12.44
N LEU A 74 -14.11 -9.22 -11.10
CA LEU A 74 -12.99 -9.65 -10.26
C LEU A 74 -12.85 -11.17 -10.25
N PHE A 75 -13.97 -11.90 -10.20
CA PHE A 75 -13.95 -13.37 -10.27
C PHE A 75 -13.40 -13.84 -11.61
N ASP A 76 -13.91 -13.26 -12.70
CA ASP A 76 -13.45 -13.60 -14.05
C ASP A 76 -11.95 -13.30 -14.23
N ALA A 77 -11.48 -12.16 -13.72
CA ALA A 77 -10.06 -11.81 -13.75
C ALA A 77 -9.19 -12.81 -12.96
N ILE A 78 -9.68 -13.28 -11.80
CA ILE A 78 -8.98 -14.29 -11.01
C ILE A 78 -8.94 -15.63 -11.74
N GLU A 79 -10.07 -16.12 -12.25
CA GLU A 79 -10.13 -17.37 -13.01
C GLU A 79 -9.20 -17.33 -14.24
N ASN A 80 -9.20 -16.22 -14.97
CA ASN A 80 -8.34 -16.03 -16.14
C ASN A 80 -6.85 -15.98 -15.79
N SER A 81 -6.49 -15.39 -14.65
CA SER A 81 -5.07 -15.17 -14.27
C SER A 81 -4.47 -16.36 -13.53
N PHE A 82 -5.28 -17.07 -12.74
CA PHE A 82 -4.82 -18.13 -11.85
C PHE A 82 -5.36 -19.52 -12.21
N GLY A 83 -6.24 -19.60 -13.22
CA GLY A 83 -6.88 -20.84 -13.68
C GLY A 83 -8.08 -21.28 -12.84
N SER A 84 -8.11 -20.95 -11.55
CA SER A 84 -9.29 -21.03 -10.70
C SER A 84 -9.13 -20.20 -9.42
N PHE A 85 -10.24 -19.88 -8.75
CA PHE A 85 -10.26 -19.21 -7.46
C PHE A 85 -9.60 -20.04 -6.36
N ASP A 86 -9.75 -21.36 -6.39
CA ASP A 86 -9.06 -22.25 -5.45
C ASP A 86 -7.55 -22.25 -5.68
N ARG A 87 -7.11 -22.22 -6.94
CA ARG A 87 -5.69 -22.10 -7.26
C ARG A 87 -5.12 -20.75 -6.82
N PHE A 88 -5.86 -19.68 -7.02
CA PHE A 88 -5.52 -18.36 -6.48
C PHE A 88 -5.36 -18.41 -4.96
N LYS A 89 -6.32 -18.97 -4.22
CA LYS A 89 -6.25 -19.09 -2.76
C LYS A 89 -5.02 -19.87 -2.32
N GLU A 90 -4.74 -21.01 -2.95
CA GLU A 90 -3.56 -21.82 -2.65
C GLU A 90 -2.26 -21.00 -2.84
N MET A 91 -2.12 -20.32 -3.97
CA MET A 91 -0.94 -19.51 -4.28
C MET A 91 -0.80 -18.32 -3.32
N PHE A 92 -1.90 -17.61 -3.05
CA PHE A 92 -1.92 -16.45 -2.14
C PHE A 92 -1.59 -16.86 -0.70
N THR A 93 -2.17 -17.96 -0.22
CA THR A 93 -1.86 -18.53 1.10
C THR A 93 -0.40 -18.99 1.17
N SER A 94 0.10 -19.68 0.13
CA SER A 94 1.50 -20.12 0.09
C SER A 94 2.47 -18.93 0.16
N ALA A 95 2.23 -17.87 -0.62
CA ALA A 95 3.01 -16.64 -0.56
C ALA A 95 2.95 -15.98 0.84
N SER A 96 1.78 -16.00 1.48
CA SER A 96 1.57 -15.41 2.81
C SER A 96 2.30 -16.18 3.91
N VAL A 97 2.26 -17.51 3.88
CA VAL A 97 2.92 -18.38 4.88
C VAL A 97 4.44 -18.36 4.71
N ASN A 98 4.92 -18.25 3.47
CA ASN A 98 6.36 -18.24 3.18
C ASN A 98 7.02 -16.86 3.31
N LEU A 99 6.25 -15.82 3.63
CA LEU A 99 6.80 -14.50 3.91
C LEU A 99 7.59 -14.53 5.23
N PHE A 100 8.92 -14.44 5.13
CA PHE A 100 9.79 -14.41 6.30
C PHE A 100 9.88 -13.00 6.89
N GLY A 101 9.61 -12.88 8.20
CA GLY A 101 9.57 -11.59 8.90
C GLY A 101 8.23 -10.85 8.73
N SER A 102 8.23 -9.56 9.05
CA SER A 102 7.02 -8.73 8.96
C SER A 102 6.82 -8.17 7.55
N GLY A 103 5.62 -8.34 6.99
CA GLY A 103 5.27 -7.74 5.71
C GLY A 103 3.83 -8.03 5.30
N TRP A 104 3.56 -7.83 4.00
CA TRP A 104 2.22 -7.96 3.42
C TRP A 104 2.30 -8.71 2.10
N VAL A 105 1.26 -9.49 1.80
CA VAL A 105 1.02 -10.12 0.49
C VAL A 105 -0.21 -9.49 -0.13
N TRP A 106 -0.13 -9.15 -1.41
CA TRP A 106 -1.14 -8.39 -2.12
C TRP A 106 -1.57 -9.09 -3.41
N LEU A 107 -2.84 -8.96 -3.76
CA LEU A 107 -3.34 -9.12 -5.13
C LEU A 107 -3.39 -7.72 -5.74
N TYR A 108 -2.77 -7.54 -6.91
CA TYR A 108 -2.60 -6.25 -7.57
C TYR A 108 -2.84 -6.36 -9.08
#